data_AF-A0A7C5PD11-F1
#
_entry.id   AF-A0A7C5PD11-F1
#
_cell.length_a   1.000
_cell.length_b   1.000
_cell.length_c   1.000
_cell.angle_alpha   90.00
_cell.angle_beta   90.00
_cell.angle_gamma   90.00
#
_symmetry.space_group_name_H-M   'P 1'
#
loop_
_entity.id
_entity.type
_entity.pdbx_description
1 polymer ?
#
loop_
_entity_poly.entity_id
_entity_poly.type
_entity_poly.pdbx_seq_one_letter_code
_entity_poly.pdbx_strand_id
1 'polypeptide(L)'
;MVKELTDPSLKYRGMFQTASWGYARTTLYTSRSAEMDRIIFDLDLPITQSQSNAGATSNPRMSRPQAWAKNIISVGGVRHYNTLTTSDDRWGRSGSTGPASDGRIKPDLCAYYDYIYTTGYSSSSYTSSFGGTSGATPIVAGYVGLSIELYTDGVFGHPMPGGAARRFENRPHFSTTKALMINTARQYPFPNYKDFTRYNQGWGFPSVQDMWDLRDKIHVVDEWDVLTLLQSKDYFFFVKKGEPQFRVTMTFPDPEANPSSSKARINDLDLKVADPNGVTYLGNQGLKSGNYSRPGGSPDHTDTVENVFVKSPAPGIWHVKVQAVQVNQDGHVETAAKDVDYALVASGIASGRDRTHMTLDLSSKGMGDLKAVVKNLPSGWKEGWTLLSLTTKLPAGLGPFLGIEADGLTAAVLVQPAQAGSLLHFKATSNPALFPNAPFQVPAGVLTALKGTSLDGVTFVVDGGSNILDVSNASRVKF
;
A
#
# COMPACT_ATOMS: atom_id res chain seq x y z
N MET A 1 23.96 8.62 -13.67
CA MET A 1 24.35 8.43 -12.25
C MET A 1 24.92 7.02 -12.15
N VAL A 2 26.04 6.80 -11.48
CA VAL A 2 26.69 5.49 -11.50
C VAL A 2 25.87 4.52 -10.65
N LYS A 3 25.59 3.32 -11.18
CA LYS A 3 24.87 2.21 -10.52
C LYS A 3 25.48 1.79 -9.17
N GLU A 4 26.64 2.35 -8.81
CA GLU A 4 27.36 2.15 -7.55
C GLU A 4 26.47 2.28 -6.30
N LEU A 5 25.56 3.26 -6.24
CA LEU A 5 24.76 3.47 -5.02
C LEU A 5 23.90 2.24 -4.66
N THR A 6 23.42 1.51 -5.67
CA THR A 6 22.58 0.33 -5.50
C THR A 6 23.28 -0.96 -5.93
N ASP A 7 24.60 -0.92 -6.15
CA ASP A 7 25.39 -2.09 -6.54
C ASP A 7 25.56 -3.04 -5.32
N PRO A 8 24.97 -4.25 -5.35
CA PRO A 8 25.05 -5.18 -4.23
C PRO A 8 26.48 -5.71 -3.97
N SER A 9 27.39 -5.59 -4.95
CA SER A 9 28.78 -6.01 -4.81
C SER A 9 29.62 -5.05 -3.96
N LEU A 10 29.15 -3.82 -3.77
CA LEU A 10 29.87 -2.80 -3.03
C LEU A 10 29.66 -2.90 -1.51
N LYS A 11 30.61 -2.34 -0.77
CA LYS A 11 30.63 -2.31 0.70
C LYS A 11 29.48 -1.46 1.27
N TYR A 12 29.18 -0.34 0.63
CA TYR A 12 28.10 0.56 1.02
C TYR A 12 26.98 0.46 -0.02
N ARG A 13 25.75 0.30 0.46
CA ARG A 13 24.57 0.07 -0.36
C ARG A 13 23.47 1.01 0.12
N GLY A 14 23.05 1.93 -0.74
CA GLY A 14 22.03 2.92 -0.42
C GLY A 14 20.65 2.27 -0.43
N MET A 15 19.92 2.34 0.69
CA MET A 15 18.53 1.86 0.80
C MET A 15 17.51 2.93 0.39
N PHE A 16 17.89 4.19 0.53
CA PHE A 16 17.13 5.37 0.13
C PHE A 16 18.06 6.58 0.03
N GLN A 17 17.60 7.65 -0.60
CA GLN A 17 18.32 8.92 -0.68
C GLN A 17 17.42 10.10 -0.27
N THR A 18 18.02 11.17 0.25
CA THR A 18 17.32 12.42 0.58
C THR A 18 18.03 13.63 -0.02
N ALA A 19 17.26 14.57 -0.55
CA ALA A 19 17.77 15.78 -1.18
C ALA A 19 17.06 17.05 -0.67
N SER A 20 17.77 17.76 0.21
CA SER A 20 17.38 19.10 0.73
C SER A 20 18.00 20.26 -0.05
N TRP A 21 18.40 20.00 -1.31
CA TRP A 21 19.04 20.91 -2.25
C TRP A 21 18.47 20.68 -3.66
N GLY A 22 18.85 21.49 -4.65
CA GLY A 22 18.44 21.27 -6.04
C GLY A 22 18.67 22.51 -6.90
N TYR A 23 18.06 22.54 -8.08
CA TYR A 23 18.22 23.63 -9.04
C TYR A 23 17.25 24.79 -8.78
N ALA A 24 17.41 25.86 -9.57
CA ALA A 24 16.55 27.03 -9.54
C ALA A 24 15.07 26.65 -9.64
N ARG A 25 14.24 27.35 -8.86
CA ARG A 25 12.80 27.06 -8.75
C ARG A 25 12.09 27.26 -10.09
N THR A 26 11.11 26.41 -10.36
CA THR A 26 10.25 26.44 -11.55
C THR A 26 8.88 25.87 -11.21
N THR A 27 7.88 26.13 -12.06
CA THR A 27 6.58 25.44 -12.03
C THR A 27 6.51 24.25 -12.99
N LEU A 28 7.49 24.15 -13.91
CA LEU A 28 7.47 23.21 -15.03
C LEU A 28 8.13 21.89 -14.68
N TYR A 29 7.65 20.81 -15.30
CA TYR A 29 8.45 19.61 -15.47
C TYR A 29 9.58 19.92 -16.46
N THR A 30 10.83 19.70 -16.07
CA THR A 30 12.02 20.08 -16.86
C THR A 30 12.89 18.88 -17.15
N SER A 31 13.99 19.07 -17.90
CA SER A 31 15.02 18.03 -18.07
C SER A 31 15.58 17.50 -16.74
N ARG A 32 15.57 18.32 -15.68
CA ARG A 32 15.98 17.89 -14.32
C ARG A 32 14.91 17.04 -13.62
N SER A 33 13.64 17.22 -13.98
CA SER A 33 12.55 16.37 -13.51
C SER A 33 12.60 15.02 -14.21
N ALA A 34 12.81 15.03 -15.54
CA ALA A 34 13.01 13.84 -16.36
C ALA A 34 14.23 13.03 -15.91
N GLU A 35 15.37 13.69 -15.69
CA GLU A 35 16.56 13.05 -15.15
C GLU A 35 16.28 12.36 -13.81
N MET A 36 15.53 13.01 -12.90
CA MET A 36 15.17 12.41 -11.61
C MET A 36 14.20 11.23 -11.74
N ASP A 37 13.23 11.29 -12.65
CA ASP A 37 12.36 10.13 -12.94
C ASP A 37 13.18 8.94 -13.42
N ARG A 38 14.11 9.18 -14.36
CA ARG A 38 15.04 8.18 -14.86
C ARG A 38 15.89 7.56 -13.77
N ILE A 39 16.48 8.39 -12.91
CA ILE A 39 17.36 7.91 -11.82
C ILE A 39 16.59 6.97 -10.90
N ILE A 40 15.37 7.34 -10.52
CA ILE A 40 14.57 6.53 -9.60
C ILE A 40 14.11 5.24 -10.28
N PHE A 41 13.69 5.33 -11.54
CA PHE A 41 13.28 4.18 -12.34
C PHE A 41 14.44 3.19 -12.54
N ASP A 42 15.60 3.66 -13.00
CA ASP A 42 16.78 2.82 -13.29
C ASP A 42 17.42 2.22 -12.03
N LEU A 43 17.39 2.92 -10.89
CA LEU A 43 18.03 2.47 -9.66
C LEU A 43 17.10 1.71 -8.71
N ASP A 44 15.78 1.84 -8.91
CA ASP A 44 14.76 1.39 -7.99
C ASP A 44 15.11 1.74 -6.53
N LEU A 45 15.15 3.06 -6.30
CA LEU A 45 15.59 3.65 -5.03
C LEU A 45 14.59 4.71 -4.58
N PRO A 46 13.99 4.59 -3.38
CA PRO A 46 13.19 5.68 -2.81
C PRO A 46 14.05 6.93 -2.60
N ILE A 47 13.65 8.04 -3.21
CA ILE A 47 14.32 9.34 -3.05
C ILE A 47 13.33 10.38 -2.54
N THR A 48 13.68 11.10 -1.46
CA THR A 48 12.92 12.24 -0.98
C THR A 48 13.51 13.56 -1.48
N GLN A 49 12.64 14.50 -1.88
CA GLN A 49 13.05 15.81 -2.40
C GLN A 49 12.24 16.95 -1.80
N SER A 50 12.94 17.92 -1.24
CA SER A 50 12.35 19.15 -0.71
C SER A 50 11.65 19.99 -1.80
N GLN A 51 10.38 20.38 -1.59
CA GLN A 51 9.64 21.20 -2.56
C GLN A 51 10.26 22.58 -2.79
N SER A 52 10.88 23.20 -1.78
CA SER A 52 11.38 24.59 -1.69
C SER A 52 10.55 25.45 -0.73
N ASN A 53 10.90 26.74 -0.62
CA ASN A 53 10.43 27.65 0.44
C ASN A 53 9.80 28.92 -0.17
N ALA A 54 9.00 28.78 -1.23
CA ALA A 54 8.36 29.91 -1.93
C ALA A 54 6.93 30.21 -1.44
N GLY A 55 6.45 29.58 -0.37
CA GLY A 55 5.05 29.68 0.07
C GLY A 55 4.58 31.10 0.40
N ALA A 56 5.51 31.98 0.81
CA ALA A 56 5.24 33.40 1.09
C ALA A 56 5.32 34.32 -0.14
N THR A 57 5.71 33.81 -1.30
CA THR A 57 5.83 34.60 -2.54
C THR A 57 4.48 34.73 -3.26
N SER A 58 4.43 35.57 -4.31
CA SER A 58 3.25 35.69 -5.17
C SER A 58 2.91 34.42 -5.94
N ASN A 59 3.86 33.50 -6.11
CA ASN A 59 3.65 32.20 -6.72
C ASN A 59 4.19 31.08 -5.81
N PRO A 60 3.36 30.55 -4.88
CA PRO A 60 3.78 29.49 -3.96
C PRO A 60 4.14 28.17 -4.67
N ARG A 61 3.79 28.02 -5.95
CA ARG A 61 4.16 26.86 -6.77
C ARG A 61 5.61 26.87 -7.25
N MET A 62 6.41 27.89 -6.96
CA MET A 62 7.81 27.89 -7.37
C MET A 62 8.60 26.86 -6.56
N SER A 63 8.84 25.70 -7.14
CA SER A 63 9.46 24.53 -6.50
C SER A 63 10.73 24.08 -7.21
N ARG A 64 11.55 23.25 -6.55
CA ARG A 64 12.70 22.62 -7.22
C ARG A 64 12.20 21.70 -8.34
N PRO A 65 12.84 21.70 -9.52
CA PRO A 65 12.39 20.87 -10.64
C PRO A 65 12.41 19.37 -10.31
N GLN A 66 13.35 18.89 -9.50
CA GLN A 66 13.38 17.49 -9.05
C GLN A 66 12.14 17.09 -8.25
N ALA A 67 11.51 18.03 -7.54
CA ALA A 67 10.29 17.75 -6.78
C ALA A 67 9.05 17.56 -7.70
N TRP A 68 9.17 17.93 -8.98
CA TRP A 68 8.15 17.69 -10.01
C TRP A 68 8.29 16.36 -10.74
N ALA A 69 9.35 15.59 -10.49
CA ALA A 69 9.46 14.22 -10.96
C ALA A 69 8.24 13.41 -10.48
N LYS A 70 7.78 12.46 -11.28
CA LYS A 70 6.65 11.58 -11.00
C LYS A 70 7.02 10.55 -9.92
N ASN A 71 8.19 9.94 -10.05
CA ASN A 71 8.66 8.82 -9.24
C ASN A 71 9.21 9.27 -7.86
N ILE A 72 9.53 10.56 -7.70
CA ILE A 72 10.04 11.13 -6.44
C ILE A 72 9.01 11.10 -5.30
N ILE A 73 9.51 11.05 -4.06
CA ILE A 73 8.75 11.42 -2.86
C ILE A 73 9.03 12.90 -2.58
N SER A 74 8.21 13.79 -3.12
CA SER A 74 8.31 15.23 -2.89
C SER A 74 7.74 15.61 -1.53
N VAL A 75 8.44 16.50 -0.81
CA VAL A 75 8.15 16.82 0.58
C VAL A 75 7.83 18.31 0.77
N GLY A 76 6.62 18.57 1.26
CA GLY A 76 6.15 19.88 1.69
C GLY A 76 6.48 20.22 3.13
N GLY A 77 6.08 21.41 3.56
CA GLY A 77 6.33 21.93 4.91
C GLY A 77 5.06 22.26 5.66
N VAL A 78 5.02 21.88 6.93
CA VAL A 78 3.98 22.26 7.89
C VAL A 78 4.60 22.99 9.06
N ARG A 79 4.04 24.13 9.45
CA ARG A 79 4.44 24.80 10.69
C ARG A 79 3.77 24.10 11.87
N HIS A 80 4.55 23.62 12.82
CA HIS A 80 4.08 22.95 14.05
C HIS A 80 4.14 23.83 15.29
N TYR A 81 4.77 25.01 15.19
CA TYR A 81 4.84 26.01 16.26
C TYR A 81 5.42 25.52 17.60
N ASN A 82 6.09 24.37 17.60
CA ASN A 82 6.66 23.74 18.79
C ASN A 82 5.62 23.47 19.89
N THR A 83 4.43 23.03 19.50
CA THR A 83 3.39 22.57 20.44
C THR A 83 3.30 21.04 20.45
N LEU A 84 2.68 20.48 21.50
CA LEU A 84 2.56 19.02 21.67
C LEU A 84 1.51 18.39 20.76
N THR A 85 0.61 19.19 20.18
CA THR A 85 -0.54 18.71 19.43
C THR A 85 -0.53 19.29 18.04
N THR A 86 -1.06 18.56 17.06
CA THR A 86 -1.23 19.09 15.70
C THR A 86 -2.39 20.07 15.57
N SER A 87 -2.97 20.51 16.69
CA SER A 87 -4.18 21.33 16.70
C SER A 87 -3.91 22.74 16.21
N ASP A 88 -2.69 23.27 16.29
CA ASP A 88 -2.28 24.57 15.75
C ASP A 88 -1.46 24.51 14.47
N ASP A 89 -1.06 23.31 14.07
CA ASP A 89 -0.37 23.06 12.81
C ASP A 89 -1.09 23.71 11.62
N ARG A 90 -0.29 24.31 10.75
CA ARG A 90 -0.79 24.93 9.52
C ARG A 90 0.24 24.99 8.42
N TRP A 91 -0.19 25.04 7.16
CA TRP A 91 0.75 25.33 6.07
C TRP A 91 1.40 26.70 6.26
N GLY A 92 0.61 27.73 6.58
CA GLY A 92 1.12 29.03 7.04
C GLY A 92 2.08 29.70 6.07
N ARG A 93 1.80 29.60 4.76
CA ARG A 93 2.62 30.14 3.66
C ARG A 93 4.11 29.74 3.80
N SER A 94 4.38 28.51 4.22
CA SER A 94 5.73 28.01 4.50
C SER A 94 6.44 27.49 3.25
N GLY A 95 6.41 26.17 3.03
CA GLY A 95 6.99 25.50 1.88
C GLY A 95 6.28 25.84 0.57
N SER A 96 7.00 25.67 -0.53
CA SER A 96 6.41 25.66 -1.87
C SER A 96 5.37 24.53 -1.98
N THR A 97 4.40 24.73 -2.86
CA THR A 97 3.19 23.89 -2.96
C THR A 97 2.98 23.40 -4.38
N GLY A 98 2.08 22.45 -4.58
CA GLY A 98 1.52 22.18 -5.90
C GLY A 98 0.34 23.09 -6.26
N PRO A 99 -0.46 22.69 -7.27
CA PRO A 99 -0.20 21.53 -8.14
C PRO A 99 1.05 21.73 -9.00
N ALA A 100 1.59 20.64 -9.54
CA ALA A 100 2.52 20.74 -10.67
C ALA A 100 1.84 21.46 -11.86
N SER A 101 2.62 21.96 -12.82
CA SER A 101 2.07 22.69 -13.99
C SER A 101 1.09 21.87 -14.83
N ASP A 102 1.22 20.54 -14.86
CA ASP A 102 0.32 19.60 -15.54
C ASP A 102 -0.84 19.13 -14.66
N GLY A 103 -0.99 19.67 -13.44
CA GLY A 103 -2.12 19.40 -12.55
C GLY A 103 -1.90 18.29 -11.52
N ARG A 104 -0.73 17.61 -11.54
CA ARG A 104 -0.41 16.56 -10.56
C ARG A 104 -0.41 17.07 -9.12
N ILE A 105 -0.83 16.19 -8.22
CA ILE A 105 -0.78 16.38 -6.77
C ILE A 105 0.67 16.31 -6.30
N LYS A 106 1.16 17.45 -5.85
CA LYS A 106 2.46 17.63 -5.20
C LYS A 106 2.30 18.65 -4.07
N PRO A 107 3.02 18.54 -2.94
CA PRO A 107 3.94 17.46 -2.60
C PRO A 107 3.24 16.09 -2.46
N ASP A 108 4.00 15.00 -2.34
CA ASP A 108 3.45 13.68 -2.03
C ASP A 108 3.20 13.55 -0.53
N LEU A 109 4.11 14.04 0.31
CA LEU A 109 4.02 14.02 1.78
C LEU A 109 4.43 15.38 2.34
N CYS A 110 4.19 15.60 3.63
CA CYS A 110 4.68 16.77 4.34
C CYS A 110 5.28 16.40 5.70
N ALA A 111 6.12 17.29 6.22
CA ALA A 111 6.63 17.20 7.58
C ALA A 111 6.92 18.60 8.14
N TYR A 112 7.42 18.64 9.37
CA TYR A 112 7.64 19.87 10.11
C TYR A 112 8.66 20.79 9.42
N TYR A 113 8.30 22.07 9.35
CA TYR A 113 9.00 23.11 8.62
C TYR A 113 9.75 24.09 9.52
N ASP A 114 9.28 24.33 10.74
CA ASP A 114 9.82 25.31 11.68
C ASP A 114 10.33 24.63 12.96
N TYR A 115 11.10 25.36 13.78
CA TYR A 115 11.55 24.94 15.12
C TYR A 115 12.09 23.50 15.21
N ILE A 116 12.85 23.05 14.20
CA ILE A 116 13.39 21.69 14.17
C ILE A 116 14.64 21.68 15.04
N TYR A 117 14.59 20.92 16.13
CA TYR A 117 15.76 20.68 16.98
C TYR A 117 16.68 19.66 16.30
N THR A 118 17.92 20.06 15.99
CA THR A 118 18.86 19.23 15.24
C THR A 118 20.32 19.60 15.54
N THR A 119 21.25 18.84 14.99
CA THR A 119 22.70 19.06 15.17
C THR A 119 23.16 20.38 14.55
N GLY A 120 24.03 21.11 15.24
CA GLY A 120 24.68 22.32 14.74
C GLY A 120 25.97 22.02 13.98
N TYR A 121 26.75 23.08 13.70
CA TYR A 121 27.96 22.99 12.86
C TYR A 121 29.18 22.36 13.57
N SER A 122 29.25 22.39 14.89
CA SER A 122 30.29 21.68 15.65
C SER A 122 29.79 20.30 16.10
N SER A 123 30.73 19.37 16.32
CA SER A 123 30.48 17.97 16.66
C SER A 123 29.66 17.72 17.94
N SER A 124 29.47 18.75 18.78
CA SER A 124 28.69 18.68 20.02
C SER A 124 27.56 19.71 20.11
N SER A 125 27.37 20.55 19.09
CA SER A 125 26.36 21.61 19.11
C SER A 125 24.99 21.14 18.62
N TYR A 126 23.95 21.81 19.10
CA TYR A 126 22.57 21.67 18.63
C TYR A 126 21.98 23.05 18.30
N THR A 127 20.98 23.08 17.43
CA THR A 127 20.16 24.26 17.14
C THR A 127 18.69 23.92 17.28
N SER A 128 17.89 24.86 17.77
CA SER A 128 16.42 24.76 17.90
C SER A 128 15.65 25.55 16.83
N SER A 129 16.36 26.21 15.92
CA SER A 129 15.78 27.15 14.97
C SER A 129 15.92 26.71 13.51
N PHE A 130 16.35 25.46 13.25
CA PHE A 130 16.41 24.98 11.87
C PHE A 130 15.00 24.87 11.29
N GLY A 131 14.89 25.14 9.99
CA GLY A 131 13.61 25.12 9.30
C GLY A 131 13.72 25.16 7.79
N GLY A 132 12.58 25.19 7.12
CA GLY A 132 12.46 25.00 5.68
C GLY A 132 11.99 23.59 5.32
N THR A 133 11.56 23.42 4.07
CA THR A 133 11.37 22.07 3.50
C THR A 133 12.66 21.25 3.51
N SER A 134 13.82 21.91 3.61
CA SER A 134 15.12 21.27 3.83
C SER A 134 15.24 20.54 5.18
N GLY A 135 14.44 20.89 6.19
CA GLY A 135 14.30 20.12 7.44
C GLY A 135 13.15 19.12 7.41
N ALA A 136 12.04 19.44 6.74
CA ALA A 136 10.93 18.50 6.55
C ALA A 136 11.36 17.24 5.76
N THR A 137 12.19 17.39 4.73
CA THR A 137 12.60 16.31 3.83
C THR A 137 13.40 15.19 4.52
N PRO A 138 14.44 15.47 5.32
CA PRO A 138 15.12 14.43 6.08
C PRO A 138 14.26 13.80 7.17
N ILE A 139 13.26 14.51 7.73
CA ILE A 139 12.27 13.89 8.62
C ILE A 139 11.53 12.77 7.86
N VAL A 140 10.96 13.09 6.69
CA VAL A 140 10.30 12.07 5.84
C VAL A 140 11.26 10.96 5.43
N ALA A 141 12.54 11.27 5.15
CA ALA A 141 13.55 10.27 4.83
C ALA A 141 13.81 9.28 5.98
N GLY A 142 13.75 9.74 7.23
CA GLY A 142 13.80 8.85 8.39
C GLY A 142 12.64 7.85 8.41
N TYR A 143 11.41 8.32 8.11
CA TYR A 143 10.25 7.45 7.96
C TYR A 143 10.37 6.49 6.77
N VAL A 144 11.00 6.90 5.66
CA VAL A 144 11.33 6.00 4.54
C VAL A 144 12.22 4.85 5.02
N GLY A 145 13.29 5.16 5.76
CA GLY A 145 14.18 4.14 6.32
C GLY A 145 13.46 3.15 7.24
N LEU A 146 12.58 3.65 8.13
CA LEU A 146 11.76 2.81 9.01
C LEU A 146 10.72 1.97 8.25
N SER A 147 10.10 2.52 7.20
CA SER A 147 9.17 1.77 6.34
C SER A 147 9.87 0.61 5.64
N ILE A 148 11.08 0.84 5.12
CA ILE A 148 11.92 -0.20 4.52
C ILE A 148 12.28 -1.25 5.56
N GLU A 149 12.70 -0.84 6.76
CA GLU A 149 12.97 -1.77 7.87
C GLU A 149 11.79 -2.68 8.16
N LEU A 150 10.59 -2.12 8.40
CA LEU A 150 9.38 -2.90 8.66
C LEU A 150 9.07 -3.88 7.51
N TYR A 151 9.17 -3.43 6.26
CA TYR A 151 8.95 -4.29 5.11
C TYR A 151 9.93 -5.47 5.11
N THR A 152 11.22 -5.16 5.21
CA THR A 152 12.26 -6.17 5.16
C THR A 152 12.25 -7.11 6.36
N ASP A 153 11.78 -6.68 7.53
CA ASP A 153 11.57 -7.54 8.70
C ASP A 153 10.34 -8.47 8.56
N GLY A 154 9.63 -8.39 7.43
CA GLY A 154 8.49 -9.25 7.11
C GLY A 154 7.20 -8.83 7.82
N VAL A 155 7.15 -7.61 8.36
CA VAL A 155 5.98 -7.08 9.10
C VAL A 155 4.71 -7.07 8.25
N PHE A 156 4.86 -6.95 6.93
CA PHE A 156 3.75 -6.96 5.97
C PHE A 156 3.48 -8.31 5.30
N GLY A 157 4.10 -9.40 5.79
CA GLY A 157 3.93 -10.74 5.21
C GLY A 157 4.93 -11.08 4.10
N HIS A 158 6.02 -10.31 4.01
CA HIS A 158 7.13 -10.50 3.07
C HIS A 158 8.35 -11.08 3.81
N PRO A 159 8.30 -12.36 4.25
CA PRO A 159 9.34 -12.92 5.09
C PRO A 159 10.68 -12.90 4.38
N MET A 160 11.71 -12.35 5.04
CA MET A 160 13.05 -12.17 4.47
C MET A 160 13.73 -13.51 4.13
N PRO A 161 14.01 -13.81 2.85
CA PRO A 161 14.86 -14.93 2.50
C PRO A 161 16.30 -14.65 2.95
N GLY A 162 16.85 -15.51 3.82
CA GLY A 162 18.27 -15.49 4.22
C GLY A 162 18.65 -14.53 5.36
N GLY A 163 17.69 -13.90 6.04
CA GLY A 163 17.91 -13.10 7.25
C GLY A 163 18.62 -11.75 7.00
N ALA A 164 18.82 -10.97 8.07
CA ALA A 164 19.17 -9.54 8.03
C ALA A 164 20.35 -9.16 7.10
N ALA A 165 21.28 -10.09 6.85
CA ALA A 165 22.40 -9.89 5.93
C ALA A 165 21.97 -9.63 4.47
N ARG A 166 20.75 -10.06 4.07
CA ARG A 166 20.19 -9.88 2.73
C ARG A 166 19.16 -8.76 2.65
N ARG A 167 19.07 -7.88 3.66
CA ARG A 167 18.09 -6.78 3.71
C ARG A 167 18.10 -5.91 2.45
N PHE A 168 19.28 -5.65 1.89
CA PHE A 168 19.42 -4.87 0.66
C PHE A 168 18.77 -5.54 -0.57
N GLU A 169 18.86 -6.87 -0.66
CA GLU A 169 18.28 -7.64 -1.78
C GLU A 169 16.76 -7.80 -1.64
N ASN A 170 16.26 -7.73 -0.41
CA ASN A 170 14.84 -7.87 -0.08
C ASN A 170 14.14 -6.52 0.18
N ARG A 171 14.79 -5.41 -0.19
CA ARG A 171 14.20 -4.08 -0.03
C ARG A 171 12.95 -3.96 -0.91
N PRO A 172 11.90 -3.25 -0.47
CA PRO A 172 10.75 -2.98 -1.31
C PRO A 172 11.14 -2.06 -2.46
N HIS A 173 10.40 -2.14 -3.56
CA HIS A 173 10.51 -1.19 -4.66
C HIS A 173 10.21 0.25 -4.19
N PHE A 174 10.70 1.24 -4.93
CA PHE A 174 10.50 2.64 -4.57
C PHE A 174 9.01 3.03 -4.55
N SER A 175 8.23 2.46 -5.48
CA SER A 175 6.80 2.72 -5.58
C SER A 175 6.08 2.12 -4.36
N THR A 176 6.43 0.90 -3.94
CA THR A 176 5.91 0.24 -2.73
C THR A 176 6.19 1.04 -1.46
N THR A 177 7.42 1.52 -1.30
CA THR A 177 7.78 2.39 -0.18
C THR A 177 6.92 3.66 -0.17
N LYS A 178 6.72 4.27 -1.34
CA LYS A 178 5.90 5.46 -1.51
C LYS A 178 4.42 5.17 -1.20
N ALA A 179 3.87 4.05 -1.68
CA ALA A 179 2.49 3.63 -1.43
C ALA A 179 2.22 3.36 0.06
N LEU A 180 3.12 2.65 0.75
CA LEU A 180 3.03 2.39 2.19
C LEU A 180 2.97 3.68 2.98
N MET A 181 3.90 4.59 2.69
CA MET A 181 4.02 5.88 3.36
C MET A 181 2.80 6.78 3.16
N ILE A 182 2.20 6.76 1.96
CA ILE A 182 0.99 7.52 1.62
C ILE A 182 -0.25 6.92 2.29
N ASN A 183 -0.40 5.59 2.21
CA ASN A 183 -1.59 4.91 2.69
C ASN A 183 -1.79 5.11 4.21
N THR A 184 -0.69 5.07 4.97
CA THR A 184 -0.69 5.21 6.44
C THR A 184 -0.46 6.64 6.91
N ALA A 185 -0.32 7.62 6.02
CA ALA A 185 -0.11 9.01 6.40
C ALA A 185 -1.31 9.59 7.18
N ARG A 186 -0.99 10.45 8.15
CA ARG A 186 -1.95 11.26 8.90
C ARG A 186 -2.25 12.53 8.11
N GLN A 187 -3.50 12.64 7.66
CA GLN A 187 -3.96 13.81 6.93
C GLN A 187 -4.36 14.94 7.90
N TYR A 188 -3.93 16.16 7.61
CA TYR A 188 -4.49 17.35 8.23
C TYR A 188 -5.91 17.59 7.69
N PRO A 189 -6.86 18.06 8.53
CA PRO A 189 -8.18 18.47 8.03
C PRO A 189 -8.06 19.50 6.89
N PHE A 190 -8.77 19.34 5.78
CA PHE A 190 -8.90 20.33 4.69
C PHE A 190 -10.23 20.17 3.93
N PRO A 191 -10.78 21.21 3.24
CA PRO A 191 -10.06 22.20 2.42
C PRO A 191 -9.74 23.59 2.99
N ASN A 192 -10.29 24.02 4.12
CA ASN A 192 -10.04 25.39 4.63
C ASN A 192 -9.69 25.44 6.11
N TYR A 193 -9.26 24.31 6.68
CA TYR A 193 -8.69 24.32 8.02
C TYR A 193 -7.22 24.72 7.92
N LYS A 194 -6.89 25.89 8.47
CA LYS A 194 -5.51 26.36 8.64
C LYS A 194 -4.69 26.36 7.35
N ASP A 195 -5.31 26.80 6.27
CA ASP A 195 -4.72 26.95 4.93
C ASP A 195 -4.14 25.65 4.36
N PHE A 196 -4.62 24.50 4.83
CA PHE A 196 -4.32 23.23 4.18
C PHE A 196 -5.22 23.01 2.97
N THR A 197 -4.62 22.53 1.90
CA THR A 197 -5.28 21.86 0.79
C THR A 197 -4.48 20.60 0.44
N ARG A 198 -4.98 19.76 -0.47
CA ARG A 198 -4.23 18.62 -1.01
C ARG A 198 -2.85 19.02 -1.54
N TYR A 199 -2.73 20.20 -2.13
CA TYR A 199 -1.49 20.71 -2.72
C TYR A 199 -0.51 21.34 -1.72
N ASN A 200 -0.90 21.45 -0.45
CA ASN A 200 -0.01 21.92 0.63
C ASN A 200 0.57 20.74 1.41
N GLN A 201 -0.29 19.81 1.82
CA GLN A 201 0.08 18.69 2.70
C GLN A 201 0.41 17.40 1.93
N GLY A 202 0.11 17.35 0.62
CA GLY A 202 0.14 16.10 -0.13
C GLY A 202 -0.83 15.09 0.46
N TRP A 203 -0.39 13.86 0.66
CA TRP A 203 -1.16 12.79 1.29
C TRP A 203 -1.09 12.79 2.82
N GLY A 204 -0.33 13.71 3.42
CA GLY A 204 -0.27 13.92 4.86
C GLY A 204 1.13 13.78 5.44
N PHE A 205 1.20 13.70 6.77
CA PHE A 205 2.42 13.45 7.53
C PHE A 205 2.62 11.93 7.69
N PRO A 206 3.77 11.35 7.34
CA PRO A 206 4.00 9.90 7.42
C PRO A 206 3.95 9.38 8.87
N SER A 207 3.41 8.17 9.07
CA SER A 207 3.19 7.61 10.41
C SER A 207 3.62 6.14 10.48
N VAL A 208 4.81 5.90 11.06
CA VAL A 208 5.28 4.54 11.36
C VAL A 208 4.43 3.89 12.47
N GLN A 209 3.87 4.68 13.40
CA GLN A 209 2.96 4.15 14.41
C GLN A 209 1.71 3.55 13.77
N ASP A 210 1.04 4.28 12.87
CA ASP A 210 -0.17 3.77 12.22
C ASP A 210 0.16 2.60 11.28
N MET A 211 1.33 2.64 10.62
CA MET A 211 1.84 1.53 9.82
C MET A 211 2.06 0.27 10.66
N TRP A 212 2.63 0.40 11.86
CA TRP A 212 2.80 -0.69 12.80
C TRP A 212 1.46 -1.20 13.32
N ASP A 213 0.58 -0.32 13.79
CA ASP A 213 -0.71 -0.72 14.38
C ASP A 213 -1.63 -1.42 13.38
N LEU A 214 -1.55 -1.04 12.10
CA LEU A 214 -2.30 -1.66 11.01
C LEU A 214 -1.58 -2.85 10.37
N ARG A 215 -0.38 -3.25 10.84
CA ARG A 215 0.50 -4.20 10.13
C ARG A 215 -0.17 -5.49 9.69
N ASP A 216 -1.04 -6.09 10.49
CA ASP A 216 -1.74 -7.35 10.15
C ASP A 216 -3.00 -7.13 9.30
N LYS A 217 -3.40 -5.87 9.14
CA LYS A 217 -4.57 -5.37 8.39
C LYS A 217 -4.17 -4.60 7.14
N ILE A 218 -2.96 -4.84 6.65
CA ILE A 218 -2.39 -4.28 5.42
C ILE A 218 -2.07 -5.41 4.45
N HIS A 219 -2.51 -5.24 3.21
CA HIS A 219 -2.05 -5.98 2.05
C HIS A 219 -1.11 -5.08 1.24
N VAL A 220 0.02 -5.64 0.79
CA VAL A 220 1.02 -4.92 -0.02
C VAL A 220 1.33 -5.75 -1.24
N VAL A 221 1.23 -5.14 -2.42
CA VAL A 221 1.75 -5.63 -3.70
C VAL A 221 3.03 -4.85 -3.99
N ASP A 222 4.12 -5.58 -4.18
CA ASP A 222 5.45 -5.04 -4.49
C ASP A 222 5.79 -5.39 -5.95
N GLU A 223 5.09 -4.72 -6.88
CA GLU A 223 5.31 -4.77 -8.35
C GLU A 223 5.21 -6.15 -9.04
N TRP A 224 4.87 -7.23 -8.33
CA TRP A 224 4.78 -8.56 -8.95
C TRP A 224 3.60 -8.79 -9.90
N ASP A 225 2.64 -7.87 -9.97
CA ASP A 225 1.52 -7.92 -10.90
C ASP A 225 1.83 -7.06 -12.13
N VAL A 226 2.13 -7.72 -13.25
CA VAL A 226 2.50 -7.08 -14.53
C VAL A 226 1.31 -7.08 -15.49
N LEU A 227 1.03 -5.93 -16.11
CA LEU A 227 -0.11 -5.69 -16.99
C LEU A 227 0.33 -5.15 -18.35
N THR A 228 -0.16 -5.75 -19.42
CA THR A 228 -0.12 -5.17 -20.77
C THR A 228 -1.35 -4.30 -21.03
N LEU A 229 -1.36 -3.58 -22.16
CA LEU A 229 -2.45 -2.68 -22.56
C LEU A 229 -3.84 -3.32 -22.39
N LEU A 230 -4.73 -2.61 -21.69
CA LEU A 230 -6.10 -2.97 -21.34
C LEU A 230 -6.28 -4.16 -20.38
N GLN A 231 -5.20 -4.78 -19.91
CA GLN A 231 -5.29 -5.79 -18.85
C GLN A 231 -5.60 -5.15 -17.50
N SER A 232 -6.10 -5.98 -16.59
CA SER A 232 -6.40 -5.59 -15.22
C SER A 232 -6.14 -6.71 -14.24
N LYS A 233 -5.95 -6.33 -12.99
CA LYS A 233 -5.89 -7.24 -11.84
C LYS A 233 -6.98 -6.88 -10.84
N ASP A 234 -7.61 -7.92 -10.29
CA ASP A 234 -8.67 -7.81 -9.30
C ASP A 234 -8.21 -8.36 -7.95
N TYR A 235 -8.59 -7.66 -6.88
CA TYR A 235 -8.38 -8.03 -5.49
C TYR A 235 -9.70 -7.95 -4.73
N PHE A 236 -9.90 -8.87 -3.80
CA PHE A 236 -11.08 -8.97 -2.96
C PHE A 236 -10.66 -8.97 -1.50
N PHE A 237 -11.05 -7.94 -0.78
CA PHE A 237 -10.70 -7.75 0.62
C PHE A 237 -11.94 -7.74 1.49
N PHE A 238 -11.88 -8.44 2.63
CA PHE A 238 -12.94 -8.33 3.63
C PHE A 238 -12.67 -7.14 4.55
N VAL A 239 -13.66 -6.26 4.68
CA VAL A 239 -13.66 -5.17 5.66
C VAL A 239 -14.69 -5.50 6.73
N LYS A 240 -14.24 -5.53 7.99
CA LYS A 240 -15.08 -5.89 9.13
C LYS A 240 -15.98 -4.74 9.56
N LYS A 241 -17.12 -5.07 10.17
CA LYS A 241 -18.01 -4.08 10.79
C LYS A 241 -17.29 -3.26 11.85
N GLY A 242 -17.44 -1.94 11.77
CA GLY A 242 -16.84 -1.00 12.71
C GLY A 242 -15.42 -0.56 12.36
N GLU A 243 -14.89 -0.97 11.20
CA GLU A 243 -13.60 -0.46 10.72
C GLU A 243 -13.67 1.07 10.58
N PRO A 244 -12.70 1.83 11.12
CA PRO A 244 -12.73 3.29 11.04
C PRO A 244 -12.45 3.81 9.63
N GLN A 245 -11.68 3.08 8.82
CA GLN A 245 -11.29 3.47 7.47
C GLN A 245 -10.88 2.27 6.62
N PHE A 246 -11.16 2.35 5.33
CA PHE A 246 -10.57 1.49 4.30
C PHE A 246 -9.80 2.38 3.33
N ARG A 247 -8.52 2.10 3.10
CA ARG A 247 -7.67 2.91 2.23
C ARG A 247 -6.95 2.04 1.22
N VAL A 248 -7.02 2.43 -0.04
CA VAL A 248 -6.28 1.80 -1.13
C VAL A 248 -5.40 2.86 -1.79
N THR A 249 -4.11 2.59 -1.89
CA THR A 249 -3.12 3.46 -2.54
C THR A 249 -2.41 2.66 -3.60
N MET A 250 -2.51 3.11 -4.85
CA MET A 250 -1.75 2.60 -5.98
C MET A 250 -0.67 3.61 -6.35
N THR A 251 0.53 3.13 -6.62
CA THR A 251 1.61 3.91 -7.24
C THR A 251 2.27 3.06 -8.30
N PHE A 252 2.62 3.64 -9.44
CA PHE A 252 3.33 2.91 -10.48
C PHE A 252 4.59 3.65 -10.92
N PRO A 253 5.69 2.93 -11.19
CA PRO A 253 6.85 3.48 -11.88
C PRO A 253 6.45 3.99 -13.26
N ASP A 254 6.76 5.25 -13.56
CA ASP A 254 6.47 5.83 -14.87
C ASP A 254 7.78 6.36 -15.49
N PRO A 255 8.17 5.93 -16.70
CA PRO A 255 9.40 6.36 -17.35
C PRO A 255 9.49 7.88 -17.52
N GLU A 256 10.70 8.43 -17.69
CA GLU A 256 10.90 9.87 -17.84
C GLU A 256 10.05 10.48 -18.97
N ALA A 257 9.47 11.65 -18.73
CA ALA A 257 8.69 12.35 -19.75
C ALA A 257 9.55 13.26 -20.61
N ASN A 258 9.08 13.57 -21.81
CA ASN A 258 9.63 14.71 -22.57
C ASN A 258 9.28 16.02 -21.83
N PRO A 259 10.27 16.87 -21.47
CA PRO A 259 10.04 18.16 -20.81
C PRO A 259 9.14 19.15 -21.56
N SER A 260 8.96 18.96 -22.87
CA SER A 260 8.05 19.77 -23.69
C SER A 260 6.61 19.24 -23.71
N SER A 261 6.32 18.10 -23.05
CA SER A 261 4.97 17.55 -22.96
C SER A 261 4.05 18.40 -22.07
N SER A 262 2.78 18.50 -22.46
CA SER A 262 1.74 19.13 -21.62
C SER A 262 1.33 18.26 -20.42
N LYS A 263 1.62 16.96 -20.47
CA LYS A 263 1.43 15.99 -19.38
C LYS A 263 2.71 15.21 -19.17
N ALA A 264 3.25 15.20 -17.95
CA ALA A 264 4.46 14.43 -17.69
C ALA A 264 4.18 12.92 -17.66
N ARG A 265 2.99 12.49 -17.27
CA ARG A 265 2.69 11.07 -17.17
C ARG A 265 2.67 10.38 -18.54
N ILE A 266 3.35 9.23 -18.66
CA ILE A 266 3.49 8.46 -19.90
C ILE A 266 2.50 7.30 -19.94
N ASN A 267 2.53 6.42 -18.95
CA ASN A 267 1.60 5.31 -18.81
C ASN A 267 0.40 5.69 -17.94
N ASP A 268 -0.74 5.04 -18.15
CA ASP A 268 -1.99 5.36 -17.46
C ASP A 268 -2.58 4.08 -16.86
N LEU A 269 -2.64 4.05 -15.53
CA LEU A 269 -3.26 2.98 -14.76
C LEU A 269 -4.39 3.60 -13.93
N ASP A 270 -5.57 2.97 -13.98
CA ASP A 270 -6.74 3.38 -13.24
C ASP A 270 -6.95 2.45 -12.03
N LEU A 271 -7.16 3.04 -10.84
CA LEU A 271 -7.64 2.40 -9.64
C LEU A 271 -9.16 2.56 -9.53
N LYS A 272 -9.86 1.43 -9.47
CA LYS A 272 -11.30 1.37 -9.22
C LYS A 272 -11.58 0.50 -8.00
N VAL A 273 -12.44 0.99 -7.11
CA VAL A 273 -12.82 0.29 -5.88
C VAL A 273 -14.34 0.26 -5.77
N ALA A 274 -14.93 -0.90 -5.54
CA ALA A 274 -16.36 -1.06 -5.32
C ALA A 274 -16.63 -1.56 -3.90
N ASP A 275 -17.58 -0.92 -3.22
CA ASP A 275 -18.07 -1.36 -1.92
C ASP A 275 -19.00 -2.58 -2.04
N PRO A 276 -19.34 -3.24 -0.92
CA PRO A 276 -20.23 -4.41 -0.91
C PRO A 276 -21.64 -4.14 -1.44
N ASN A 277 -22.06 -2.87 -1.57
CA ASN A 277 -23.37 -2.45 -2.06
C ASN A 277 -23.33 -2.04 -3.55
N GLY A 278 -22.17 -2.13 -4.21
CA GLY A 278 -21.97 -1.75 -5.61
C GLY A 278 -21.62 -0.26 -5.83
N VAL A 279 -21.43 0.52 -4.77
CA VAL A 279 -20.95 1.91 -4.88
C VAL A 279 -19.50 1.90 -5.34
N THR A 280 -19.22 2.58 -6.45
CA THR A 280 -17.88 2.66 -7.03
C THR A 280 -17.17 3.95 -6.66
N TYR A 281 -15.88 3.86 -6.36
CA TYR A 281 -14.93 4.94 -6.17
C TYR A 281 -13.80 4.80 -7.19
N LEU A 282 -13.45 5.90 -7.84
CA LEU A 282 -12.29 5.97 -8.74
C LEU A 282 -11.13 6.66 -8.03
N GLY A 283 -9.90 6.37 -8.46
CA GLY A 283 -8.69 6.98 -7.94
C GLY A 283 -8.78 8.50 -7.86
N ASN A 284 -8.35 9.04 -6.73
CA ASN A 284 -8.29 10.47 -6.43
C ASN A 284 -9.62 11.23 -6.47
N GLN A 285 -10.76 10.57 -6.69
CA GLN A 285 -12.03 11.26 -6.79
C GLN A 285 -12.48 11.88 -5.47
N GLY A 286 -12.72 13.19 -5.50
CA GLY A 286 -12.98 14.01 -4.32
C GLY A 286 -11.74 14.42 -3.51
N LEU A 287 -10.59 13.75 -3.70
CA LEU A 287 -9.39 13.93 -2.86
C LEU A 287 -8.60 15.21 -3.13
N LYS A 288 -8.89 15.92 -4.23
CA LYS A 288 -8.38 17.30 -4.48
C LYS A 288 -9.12 18.34 -3.61
N SER A 289 -10.31 18.01 -3.10
CA SER A 289 -11.21 18.91 -2.37
C SER A 289 -11.49 18.51 -0.91
N GLY A 290 -10.97 17.37 -0.46
CA GLY A 290 -11.14 16.88 0.90
C GLY A 290 -10.29 15.63 1.20
N ASN A 291 -10.42 15.12 2.43
CA ASN A 291 -9.63 13.99 2.94
C ASN A 291 -10.11 12.60 2.51
N TYR A 292 -11.35 12.49 2.03
CA TYR A 292 -11.99 11.20 1.72
C TYR A 292 -12.57 11.21 0.32
N SER A 293 -12.59 10.02 -0.28
CA SER A 293 -13.05 9.82 -1.64
C SER A 293 -14.56 10.02 -1.75
N ARG A 294 -14.99 10.49 -2.92
CA ARG A 294 -16.40 10.58 -3.29
C ARG A 294 -16.75 9.47 -4.28
N PRO A 295 -17.94 8.88 -4.21
CA PRO A 295 -18.40 7.92 -5.21
C PRO A 295 -18.46 8.50 -6.62
N GLY A 296 -18.29 7.65 -7.63
CA GLY A 296 -18.37 8.00 -9.04
C GLY A 296 -17.22 8.90 -9.50
N GLY A 297 -17.53 9.83 -10.40
CA GLY A 297 -16.55 10.75 -11.01
C GLY A 297 -15.94 10.18 -12.30
N SER A 298 -14.73 10.64 -12.61
CA SER A 298 -13.96 10.21 -13.79
C SER A 298 -12.60 9.62 -13.35
N PRO A 299 -11.90 8.83 -14.16
CA PRO A 299 -10.57 8.37 -13.76
C PRO A 299 -9.55 9.52 -13.69
N ASP A 300 -8.46 9.34 -12.93
CA ASP A 300 -7.40 10.34 -12.82
C ASP A 300 -6.37 10.18 -13.93
N HIS A 301 -6.60 10.88 -15.04
CA HIS A 301 -5.68 10.85 -16.18
C HIS A 301 -4.47 11.80 -16.05
N THR A 302 -3.95 12.02 -14.83
CA THR A 302 -2.87 12.97 -14.54
C THR A 302 -1.81 12.42 -13.58
N ASP A 303 -2.23 11.84 -12.46
CA ASP A 303 -1.35 11.43 -11.37
C ASP A 303 -0.78 10.02 -11.56
N THR A 304 0.43 9.74 -11.04
CA THR A 304 1.02 8.37 -10.95
C THR A 304 0.77 7.73 -9.58
N VAL A 305 -0.04 8.41 -8.76
CA VAL A 305 -0.48 7.99 -7.45
C VAL A 305 -1.99 8.13 -7.43
N GLU A 306 -2.70 7.01 -7.29
CA GLU A 306 -4.15 7.02 -7.13
C GLU A 306 -4.53 6.49 -5.75
N ASN A 307 -5.42 7.22 -5.09
CA ASN A 307 -5.92 6.87 -3.76
C ASN A 307 -7.44 6.73 -3.74
N VAL A 308 -7.93 5.73 -3.01
CA VAL A 308 -9.32 5.65 -2.55
C VAL A 308 -9.33 5.56 -1.02
N PHE A 309 -9.85 6.60 -0.36
CA PHE A 309 -9.93 6.69 1.10
C PHE A 309 -11.39 6.78 1.55
N VAL A 310 -11.89 5.70 2.16
CA VAL A 310 -13.27 5.63 2.66
C VAL A 310 -13.25 5.68 4.18
N LYS A 311 -13.96 6.67 4.75
CA LYS A 311 -14.20 6.75 6.20
C LYS A 311 -15.39 5.87 6.56
N SER A 312 -15.28 5.12 7.66
CA SER A 312 -16.35 4.25 8.16
C SER A 312 -16.94 3.35 7.06
N PRO A 313 -16.10 2.54 6.37
CA PRO A 313 -16.52 1.70 5.26
C PRO A 313 -17.65 0.73 5.66
N ALA A 314 -18.53 0.41 4.71
CA ALA A 314 -19.50 -0.66 4.87
C ALA A 314 -18.78 -2.01 5.09
N PRO A 315 -19.28 -2.86 6.01
CA PRO A 315 -18.73 -4.21 6.17
C PRO A 315 -19.05 -5.08 4.97
N GLY A 316 -18.13 -5.99 4.63
CA GLY A 316 -18.31 -6.95 3.55
C GLY A 316 -17.08 -7.05 2.65
N ILE A 317 -17.25 -7.67 1.49
CA ILE A 317 -16.19 -7.83 0.50
C ILE A 317 -16.12 -6.59 -0.38
N TRP A 318 -14.97 -5.93 -0.35
CA TRP A 318 -14.61 -4.84 -1.24
C TRP A 318 -13.85 -5.38 -2.44
N HIS A 319 -14.22 -4.91 -3.63
CA HIS A 319 -13.55 -5.27 -4.88
C HIS A 319 -12.64 -4.12 -5.31
N VAL A 320 -11.34 -4.38 -5.41
CA VAL A 320 -10.34 -3.45 -5.89
C VAL A 320 -9.84 -3.93 -7.24
N LYS A 321 -9.81 -3.04 -8.22
CA LYS A 321 -9.35 -3.31 -9.58
C LYS A 321 -8.29 -2.28 -9.98
N VAL A 322 -7.16 -2.77 -10.47
CA VAL A 322 -6.14 -1.96 -11.15
C VAL A 322 -6.17 -2.30 -12.63
N GLN A 323 -6.21 -1.30 -13.50
CA GLN A 323 -6.30 -1.49 -14.95
C GLN A 323 -5.27 -0.64 -15.69
N ALA A 324 -4.47 -1.26 -16.55
CA ALA A 324 -3.54 -0.56 -17.44
C ALA A 324 -4.29 -0.01 -18.66
N VAL A 325 -4.85 1.20 -18.54
CA VAL A 325 -5.66 1.81 -19.61
C VAL A 325 -4.81 2.33 -20.78
N GLN A 326 -3.58 2.77 -20.52
CA GLN A 326 -2.59 3.09 -21.56
C GLN A 326 -1.19 2.63 -21.18
N VAL A 327 -0.53 1.96 -22.12
CA VAL A 327 0.89 1.58 -22.01
C VAL A 327 1.62 2.19 -23.22
N ASN A 328 2.08 3.43 -23.05
CA ASN A 328 2.71 4.25 -24.10
C ASN A 328 4.22 4.01 -24.18
N GLN A 329 4.86 3.69 -23.06
CA GLN A 329 6.24 3.23 -22.98
C GLN A 329 6.32 2.02 -22.05
N ASP A 330 7.35 1.20 -22.22
CA ASP A 330 7.60 0.11 -21.30
C ASP A 330 7.95 0.66 -19.91
N GLY A 331 7.15 0.28 -18.91
CA GLY A 331 7.27 0.68 -17.52
C GLY A 331 7.85 -0.42 -16.62
N HIS A 332 8.05 -1.63 -17.15
CA HIS A 332 8.62 -2.78 -16.44
C HIS A 332 9.71 -3.44 -17.31
N VAL A 333 10.88 -2.80 -17.32
CA VAL A 333 12.01 -3.12 -18.22
C VAL A 333 12.73 -4.43 -17.86
N GLU A 334 12.32 -5.07 -16.78
CA GLU A 334 12.76 -6.39 -16.34
C GLU A 334 12.27 -7.50 -17.28
N THR A 335 11.23 -7.24 -18.08
CA THR A 335 10.77 -8.14 -19.14
C THR A 335 11.03 -7.56 -20.54
N ALA A 336 10.77 -8.37 -21.57
CA ALA A 336 10.89 -7.94 -22.95
C ALA A 336 9.58 -7.37 -23.54
N ALA A 337 8.46 -7.57 -22.84
CA ALA A 337 7.16 -7.09 -23.31
C ALA A 337 7.01 -5.61 -22.96
N LYS A 338 6.15 -4.91 -23.70
CA LYS A 338 5.78 -3.54 -23.36
C LYS A 338 4.67 -3.58 -22.33
N ASP A 339 5.03 -3.49 -21.06
CA ASP A 339 4.10 -3.63 -19.95
C ASP A 339 4.39 -2.64 -18.82
N VAL A 340 3.59 -2.74 -17.77
CA VAL A 340 3.68 -1.92 -16.56
C VAL A 340 3.44 -2.80 -15.35
N ASP A 341 4.08 -2.47 -14.26
CA ASP A 341 3.76 -2.96 -12.93
C ASP A 341 3.24 -1.82 -12.05
N TYR A 342 2.93 -2.15 -10.80
CA TYR A 342 2.52 -1.18 -9.80
C TYR A 342 2.69 -1.73 -8.40
N ALA A 343 2.88 -0.84 -7.44
CA ALA A 343 2.61 -1.13 -6.05
C ALA A 343 1.16 -0.82 -5.67
N LEU A 344 0.59 -1.65 -4.80
CA LEU A 344 -0.73 -1.48 -4.23
C LEU A 344 -0.68 -1.73 -2.72
N VAL A 345 -1.18 -0.77 -1.94
CA VAL A 345 -1.35 -0.93 -0.49
C VAL A 345 -2.81 -0.76 -0.13
N ALA A 346 -3.42 -1.81 0.44
CA ALA A 346 -4.78 -1.78 0.98
C ALA A 346 -4.74 -1.96 2.49
N SER A 347 -5.27 -1.01 3.26
CA SER A 347 -5.34 -1.06 4.72
C SER A 347 -6.76 -0.95 5.26
N GLY A 348 -6.95 -1.43 6.49
CA GLY A 348 -8.28 -1.55 7.10
C GLY A 348 -9.01 -2.82 6.67
N ILE A 349 -8.25 -3.86 6.32
CA ILE A 349 -8.79 -5.17 5.92
C ILE A 349 -8.69 -6.16 7.09
N ALA A 350 -9.59 -7.15 7.09
CA ALA A 350 -9.63 -8.24 8.07
C ALA A 350 -9.31 -9.61 7.44
N SER A 351 -9.35 -9.73 6.12
CA SER A 351 -8.86 -10.91 5.40
C SER A 351 -7.33 -10.94 5.30
N GLY A 352 -6.76 -12.12 5.03
CA GLY A 352 -5.32 -12.28 4.82
C GLY A 352 -4.57 -12.59 6.11
N ARG A 353 -4.12 -11.58 6.85
CA ARG A 353 -3.20 -11.78 7.99
C ARG A 353 -3.77 -11.42 9.37
N ASP A 354 -4.89 -10.71 9.44
CA ASP A 354 -5.51 -10.34 10.72
C ASP A 354 -6.05 -11.58 11.45
N ARG A 355 -5.59 -11.80 12.68
CA ARG A 355 -5.98 -12.92 13.55
C ARG A 355 -6.72 -12.46 14.82
N THR A 356 -7.19 -11.21 14.86
CA THR A 356 -7.90 -10.64 16.01
C THR A 356 -9.39 -11.01 16.07
N HIS A 357 -9.90 -11.71 15.05
CA HIS A 357 -11.30 -12.14 14.93
C HIS A 357 -11.39 -13.66 14.62
N MET A 358 -12.32 -14.10 13.77
CA MET A 358 -12.38 -15.50 13.34
C MET A 358 -11.04 -15.95 12.74
N THR A 359 -10.56 -17.13 13.10
CA THR A 359 -9.28 -17.64 12.58
C THR A 359 -9.41 -19.04 12.00
N LEU A 360 -8.55 -19.33 11.02
CA LEU A 360 -8.33 -20.66 10.47
C LEU A 360 -6.89 -21.08 10.74
N ASP A 361 -6.73 -22.26 11.34
CA ASP A 361 -5.44 -22.93 11.55
C ASP A 361 -5.43 -24.24 10.76
N LEU A 362 -4.67 -24.29 9.68
CA LEU A 362 -4.34 -25.52 8.96
C LEU A 362 -3.00 -26.08 9.47
N SER A 363 -2.92 -27.39 9.66
CA SER A 363 -1.70 -28.07 10.11
C SER A 363 -1.62 -29.51 9.61
N SER A 364 -0.40 -30.02 9.49
CA SER A 364 -0.09 -31.42 9.17
C SER A 364 1.01 -31.88 10.13
N LYS A 365 0.94 -33.12 10.62
CA LYS A 365 1.93 -33.74 11.52
C LYS A 365 2.68 -34.90 10.86
N GLY A 366 2.25 -35.37 9.69
CA GLY A 366 2.84 -36.51 8.99
C GLY A 366 2.42 -36.59 7.53
N MET A 367 2.92 -37.61 6.82
CA MET A 367 2.66 -37.72 5.39
C MET A 367 1.16 -37.93 5.09
N GLY A 368 0.55 -36.93 4.48
CA GLY A 368 -0.82 -37.01 3.98
C GLY A 368 -1.91 -36.90 5.06
N ASP A 369 -1.62 -36.31 6.22
CA ASP A 369 -2.64 -35.89 7.19
C ASP A 369 -3.02 -34.41 7.02
N LEU A 370 -4.20 -34.02 7.50
CA LEU A 370 -4.61 -32.61 7.57
C LEU A 370 -5.45 -32.40 8.82
N LYS A 371 -5.16 -31.35 9.57
CA LYS A 371 -6.01 -30.85 10.63
C LYS A 371 -6.38 -29.40 10.35
N ALA A 372 -7.68 -29.12 10.36
CA ALA A 372 -8.21 -27.76 10.24
C ALA A 372 -9.00 -27.38 11.50
N VAL A 373 -8.76 -26.18 12.01
CA VAL A 373 -9.47 -25.63 13.18
C VAL A 373 -9.94 -24.22 12.86
N VAL A 374 -11.24 -23.98 13.03
CA VAL A 374 -11.81 -22.63 13.01
C VAL A 374 -12.09 -22.20 14.44
N LYS A 375 -11.71 -20.98 14.81
CA LYS A 375 -11.93 -20.40 16.14
C LYS A 375 -12.66 -19.07 16.04
N ASN A 376 -13.25 -18.65 17.16
CA ASN A 376 -13.92 -17.36 17.30
C ASN A 376 -15.03 -17.11 16.27
N LEU A 377 -15.82 -18.14 15.95
CA LEU A 377 -16.97 -18.00 15.05
C LEU A 377 -17.92 -16.90 15.55
N PRO A 378 -18.35 -15.97 14.67
CA PRO A 378 -19.30 -14.93 15.03
C PRO A 378 -20.66 -15.54 15.39
N SER A 379 -21.45 -14.89 16.25
CA SER A 379 -22.81 -15.36 16.53
C SER A 379 -23.72 -15.20 15.31
N GLY A 380 -24.76 -16.03 15.21
CA GLY A 380 -25.79 -15.91 14.17
C GLY A 380 -25.45 -16.55 12.81
N TRP A 381 -24.21 -17.05 12.62
CA TRP A 381 -23.82 -17.77 11.40
C TRP A 381 -24.66 -19.04 11.18
N LYS A 382 -24.80 -19.43 9.90
CA LYS A 382 -25.61 -20.58 9.46
C LYS A 382 -24.86 -21.53 8.53
N GLU A 383 -24.10 -20.99 7.59
CA GLU A 383 -23.27 -21.76 6.67
C GLU A 383 -21.87 -21.13 6.59
N GLY A 384 -20.90 -21.90 6.15
CA GLY A 384 -19.53 -21.43 5.98
C GLY A 384 -18.75 -22.26 4.98
N TRP A 385 -17.73 -21.65 4.40
CA TRP A 385 -16.86 -22.27 3.42
C TRP A 385 -15.43 -22.19 3.90
N THR A 386 -14.70 -23.29 3.82
CA THR A 386 -13.23 -23.26 3.88
C THR A 386 -12.72 -23.40 2.47
N LEU A 387 -12.45 -22.26 1.84
CA LEU A 387 -11.86 -22.19 0.52
C LEU A 387 -10.42 -22.68 0.61
N LEU A 388 -10.00 -23.42 -0.40
CA LEU A 388 -8.68 -24.01 -0.50
C LEU A 388 -8.05 -23.68 -1.85
N SER A 389 -6.74 -23.47 -1.87
CA SER A 389 -5.95 -23.26 -3.09
C SER A 389 -4.63 -24.02 -3.02
N LEU A 390 -4.29 -24.68 -4.13
CA LEU A 390 -2.98 -25.31 -4.35
C LEU A 390 -2.01 -24.34 -5.05
N THR A 391 -2.50 -23.18 -5.50
CA THR A 391 -1.67 -22.10 -6.02
C THR A 391 -1.13 -21.30 -4.85
N THR A 392 0.17 -21.47 -4.56
CA THR A 392 0.84 -20.87 -3.39
C THR A 392 2.14 -20.18 -3.78
N LYS A 393 2.13 -19.41 -4.87
CA LYS A 393 3.29 -18.68 -5.39
C LYS A 393 3.63 -17.47 -4.53
N LEU A 394 2.61 -16.78 -4.04
CA LEU A 394 2.76 -15.61 -3.17
C LEU A 394 2.97 -16.03 -1.71
N PRO A 395 3.52 -15.15 -0.85
CA PRO A 395 3.54 -15.39 0.59
C PRO A 395 2.12 -15.60 1.16
N ALA A 396 2.02 -16.38 2.23
CA ALA A 396 0.73 -16.70 2.86
C ALA A 396 0.02 -15.42 3.32
N GLY A 397 -1.27 -15.27 2.95
CA GLY A 397 -2.07 -14.10 3.29
C GLY A 397 -1.94 -12.92 2.31
N LEU A 398 -1.10 -13.04 1.28
CA LEU A 398 -0.92 -12.02 0.24
C LEU A 398 -1.57 -12.39 -1.10
N GLY A 399 -2.39 -13.44 -1.13
CA GLY A 399 -3.17 -13.73 -2.32
C GLY A 399 -4.28 -12.70 -2.57
N PRO A 400 -4.63 -12.41 -3.84
CA PRO A 400 -5.56 -11.35 -4.19
C PRO A 400 -7.01 -11.65 -3.80
N PHE A 401 -7.35 -12.91 -3.52
CA PHE A 401 -8.71 -13.31 -3.15
C PHE A 401 -8.74 -13.67 -1.66
N LEU A 402 -9.13 -12.71 -0.81
CA LEU A 402 -9.24 -12.90 0.65
C LEU A 402 -7.95 -13.43 1.31
N GLY A 403 -6.78 -13.16 0.71
CA GLY A 403 -5.47 -13.61 1.19
C GLY A 403 -4.95 -14.90 0.55
N ILE A 404 -5.71 -15.56 -0.33
CA ILE A 404 -5.28 -16.75 -1.09
C ILE A 404 -5.25 -16.47 -2.60
N GLU A 405 -4.47 -17.24 -3.35
CA GLU A 405 -4.52 -17.20 -4.82
C GLU A 405 -5.60 -18.16 -5.30
N ALA A 406 -6.81 -17.66 -5.55
CA ALA A 406 -7.93 -18.50 -5.97
C ALA A 406 -7.62 -19.29 -7.24
N ASP A 407 -7.92 -20.58 -7.23
CA ASP A 407 -7.69 -21.50 -8.35
C ASP A 407 -8.91 -22.42 -8.61
N GLY A 408 -8.73 -23.45 -9.44
CA GLY A 408 -9.79 -24.41 -9.75
C GLY A 408 -10.34 -25.15 -8.52
N LEU A 409 -9.52 -25.40 -7.49
CA LEU A 409 -9.98 -25.99 -6.23
C LEU A 409 -10.85 -25.00 -5.46
N THR A 410 -10.45 -23.73 -5.42
CA THR A 410 -11.25 -22.66 -4.79
C THR A 410 -12.65 -22.58 -5.41
N ALA A 411 -12.72 -22.58 -6.75
CA ALA A 411 -13.99 -22.56 -7.48
C ALA A 411 -14.84 -23.83 -7.22
N ALA A 412 -14.21 -25.00 -7.15
CA ALA A 412 -14.89 -26.27 -6.88
C ALA A 412 -15.50 -26.33 -5.46
N VAL A 413 -14.86 -25.69 -4.47
CA VAL A 413 -15.37 -25.59 -3.10
C VAL A 413 -16.64 -24.72 -3.03
N LEU A 414 -16.67 -23.58 -3.72
CA LEU A 414 -17.79 -22.64 -3.69
C LEU A 414 -19.12 -23.27 -4.12
N VAL A 415 -19.08 -24.26 -5.02
CA VAL A 415 -20.26 -24.94 -5.56
C VAL A 415 -20.63 -26.24 -4.82
N GLN A 416 -19.89 -26.63 -3.79
CA GLN A 416 -20.22 -27.83 -3.00
C GLN A 416 -21.54 -27.64 -2.25
N PRO A 417 -22.35 -28.70 -2.06
CA PRO A 417 -23.50 -28.64 -1.18
C PRO A 417 -23.06 -28.55 0.29
N ALA A 418 -23.82 -27.78 1.05
CA ALA A 418 -23.58 -27.58 2.48
C ALA A 418 -23.88 -28.85 3.30
N GLN A 419 -22.92 -29.31 4.11
CA GLN A 419 -23.09 -30.50 4.95
C GLN A 419 -22.50 -30.31 6.36
N ALA A 420 -23.23 -30.72 7.40
CA ALA A 420 -22.72 -30.68 8.78
C ALA A 420 -21.46 -31.55 8.92
N GLY A 421 -20.39 -30.99 9.49
CA GLY A 421 -19.11 -31.68 9.68
C GLY A 421 -18.17 -31.70 8.47
N SER A 422 -18.60 -31.19 7.30
CA SER A 422 -17.72 -31.00 6.14
C SER A 422 -16.66 -29.92 6.43
N LEU A 423 -15.46 -30.00 5.83
CA LEU A 423 -14.50 -28.90 5.87
C LEU A 423 -14.85 -27.80 4.86
N LEU A 424 -15.27 -28.22 3.65
CA LEU A 424 -15.30 -27.37 2.46
C LEU A 424 -16.50 -26.44 2.45
N HIS A 425 -17.71 -26.98 2.62
CA HIS A 425 -18.94 -26.22 2.80
C HIS A 425 -19.75 -26.84 3.95
N PHE A 426 -19.82 -26.13 5.07
CA PHE A 426 -20.36 -26.62 6.33
C PHE A 426 -21.59 -25.86 6.80
N LYS A 427 -22.46 -26.55 7.53
CA LYS A 427 -23.63 -25.98 8.19
C LYS A 427 -23.43 -25.87 9.70
N ALA A 428 -24.04 -24.87 10.30
CA ALA A 428 -24.21 -24.79 11.74
C ALA A 428 -24.88 -26.07 12.27
N THR A 429 -24.30 -26.61 13.34
CA THR A 429 -24.75 -27.86 13.96
C THR A 429 -24.65 -27.76 15.47
N SER A 430 -25.60 -28.38 16.18
CA SER A 430 -25.53 -28.52 17.64
C SER A 430 -24.63 -29.67 18.09
N ASN A 431 -24.18 -30.52 17.16
CA ASN A 431 -23.28 -31.62 17.50
C ASN A 431 -21.86 -31.07 17.79
N PRO A 432 -21.34 -31.24 19.02
CA PRO A 432 -20.02 -30.71 19.37
C PRO A 432 -18.87 -31.48 18.72
N ALA A 433 -19.10 -32.68 18.18
CA ALA A 433 -18.07 -33.52 17.57
C ALA A 433 -17.85 -33.25 16.08
N LEU A 434 -18.70 -32.44 15.45
CA LEU A 434 -18.61 -32.13 14.02
C LEU A 434 -17.95 -30.76 13.79
N PHE A 435 -17.21 -30.62 12.69
CA PHE A 435 -16.70 -29.34 12.24
C PHE A 435 -17.85 -28.34 11.98
N PRO A 436 -17.70 -27.05 12.35
CA PRO A 436 -16.51 -26.40 12.92
C PRO A 436 -16.43 -26.41 14.46
N ASN A 437 -17.37 -27.05 15.16
CA ASN A 437 -17.36 -27.12 16.64
C ASN A 437 -16.20 -27.99 17.18
N ALA A 438 -15.75 -28.96 16.40
CA ALA A 438 -14.53 -29.73 16.62
C ALA A 438 -13.57 -29.62 15.42
N PRO A 439 -12.26 -29.85 15.62
CA PRO A 439 -11.29 -29.90 14.52
C PRO A 439 -11.68 -30.91 13.45
N PHE A 440 -11.57 -30.52 12.19
CA PHE A 440 -11.63 -31.47 11.07
C PHE A 440 -10.28 -32.20 10.98
N GLN A 441 -10.32 -33.52 10.81
CA GLN A 441 -9.12 -34.35 10.75
C GLN A 441 -9.20 -35.32 9.58
N VAL A 442 -8.19 -35.26 8.72
CA VAL A 442 -7.89 -36.27 7.71
C VAL A 442 -6.77 -37.15 8.27
N PRO A 443 -6.97 -38.47 8.40
CA PRO A 443 -5.94 -39.38 8.88
C PRO A 443 -4.69 -39.36 8.00
N ALA A 444 -3.54 -39.69 8.59
CA ALA A 444 -2.30 -39.86 7.85
C ALA A 444 -2.45 -40.92 6.74
N GLY A 445 -1.77 -40.70 5.62
CA GLY A 445 -1.80 -41.59 4.46
C GLY A 445 -2.90 -41.29 3.44
N VAL A 446 -3.89 -40.44 3.74
CA VAL A 446 -4.99 -40.14 2.81
C VAL A 446 -4.57 -39.13 1.74
N LEU A 447 -3.87 -38.06 2.12
CA LEU A 447 -3.46 -36.98 1.21
C LEU A 447 -2.02 -37.17 0.70
N THR A 448 -1.59 -38.40 0.47
CA THR A 448 -0.22 -38.71 0.03
C THR A 448 0.14 -38.08 -1.32
N ALA A 449 -0.85 -37.85 -2.18
CA ALA A 449 -0.68 -37.15 -3.46
C ALA A 449 -0.26 -35.67 -3.31
N LEU A 450 -0.45 -35.06 -2.13
CA LEU A 450 -0.07 -33.67 -1.86
C LEU A 450 1.35 -33.53 -1.27
N LYS A 451 2.10 -34.63 -1.13
CA LYS A 451 3.45 -34.59 -0.56
C LYS A 451 4.33 -33.57 -1.29
N GLY A 452 4.95 -32.67 -0.54
CA GLY A 452 5.85 -31.64 -1.07
C GLY A 452 5.14 -30.42 -1.65
N THR A 453 3.79 -30.40 -1.65
CA THR A 453 3.01 -29.21 -2.03
C THR A 453 2.63 -28.40 -0.80
N SER A 454 2.22 -27.16 -1.06
CA SER A 454 1.56 -26.30 -0.08
C SER A 454 0.09 -26.14 -0.44
N LEU A 455 -0.72 -25.84 0.58
CA LEU A 455 -2.13 -25.59 0.46
C LEU A 455 -2.44 -24.36 1.31
N ASP A 456 -3.05 -23.36 0.68
CA ASP A 456 -3.63 -22.23 1.37
C ASP A 456 -5.10 -22.47 1.62
N GLY A 457 -5.61 -21.96 2.74
CA GLY A 457 -7.03 -21.90 3.00
C GLY A 457 -7.47 -20.62 3.66
N VAL A 458 -8.72 -20.26 3.45
CA VAL A 458 -9.41 -19.16 4.11
C VAL A 458 -10.86 -19.58 4.37
N THR A 459 -11.38 -19.27 5.55
CA THR A 459 -12.76 -19.56 5.91
C THR A 459 -13.60 -18.30 5.90
N PHE A 460 -14.79 -18.34 5.32
CA PHE A 460 -15.81 -17.32 5.54
C PHE A 460 -17.11 -17.95 6.00
N VAL A 461 -17.91 -17.19 6.76
CA VAL A 461 -19.21 -17.65 7.24
C VAL A 461 -20.30 -16.63 6.94
N VAL A 462 -21.51 -17.13 6.72
CA VAL A 462 -22.69 -16.30 6.39
C VAL A 462 -23.81 -16.51 7.38
N ASP A 463 -24.70 -15.53 7.48
CA ASP A 463 -25.98 -15.65 8.20
C ASP A 463 -27.06 -16.35 7.37
N GLY A 464 -28.29 -16.41 7.89
CA GLY A 464 -29.43 -17.02 7.19
C GLY A 464 -29.92 -16.23 5.97
N GLY A 465 -29.45 -15.00 5.77
CA GLY A 465 -29.70 -14.17 4.60
C GLY A 465 -28.52 -14.15 3.62
N SER A 466 -27.55 -15.05 3.78
CA SER A 466 -26.33 -15.14 2.97
C SER A 466 -25.41 -13.92 3.06
N ASN A 467 -25.54 -13.08 4.09
CA ASN A 467 -24.60 -12.00 4.34
C ASN A 467 -23.33 -12.55 4.98
N ILE A 468 -22.16 -12.18 4.47
CA ILE A 468 -20.88 -12.54 5.08
C ILE A 468 -20.75 -11.86 6.45
N LEU A 469 -20.58 -12.66 7.50
CA LEU A 469 -20.42 -12.18 8.87
C LEU A 469 -18.94 -11.99 9.24
N ASP A 470 -18.08 -12.91 8.79
CA ASP A 470 -16.65 -12.85 9.04
C ASP A 470 -15.85 -13.65 8.00
N VAL A 471 -14.58 -13.30 7.84
CA VAL A 471 -13.60 -13.98 6.97
C VAL A 471 -12.31 -14.14 7.77
N SER A 472 -11.78 -15.35 7.87
CA SER A 472 -10.59 -15.64 8.65
C SER A 472 -9.31 -15.07 8.04
N ASN A 473 -8.21 -15.17 8.78
CA ASN A 473 -6.88 -15.18 8.17
C ASN A 473 -6.78 -16.27 7.09
N ALA A 474 -5.88 -16.07 6.13
CA ALA A 474 -5.37 -17.15 5.30
C ALA A 474 -4.39 -18.00 6.11
N SER A 475 -4.43 -19.31 5.90
CA SER A 475 -3.59 -20.29 6.61
C SER A 475 -2.92 -21.18 5.58
N ARG A 476 -1.60 -21.31 5.65
CA ARG A 476 -0.82 -22.19 4.77
C ARG A 476 -0.39 -23.44 5.53
N VAL A 477 -0.61 -24.60 4.92
CA VAL A 477 -0.05 -25.88 5.37
C VAL A 477 0.85 -26.47 4.28
N LYS A 478 1.86 -27.24 4.69
CA LYS A 478 2.77 -27.97 3.79
C LYS A 478 2.71 -29.46 4.16
N PHE A 479 2.65 -30.33 3.15
CA PHE A 479 2.47 -31.78 3.30
C PHE A 479 3.74 -32.58 3.00
#